data_AF-A0A1X7HGR8-F1
#
_entry.id   AF-A0A1X7HGR8-F1
#
_cell.length_a   1.000
_cell.length_b   1.000
_cell.length_c   1.000
_cell.angle_alpha   90.00
_cell.angle_beta   90.00
_cell.angle_gamma   90.00
#
_symmetry.space_group_name_H-M   'P 1'
#
loop_
_entity.id
_entity.type
_entity.pdbx_description
1 polymer ?
#
loop_
_entity_poly.entity_id
_entity_poly.type
_entity_poly.pdbx_seq_one_letter_code
_entity_poly.pdbx_strand_id
1 'polypeptide(L)' 'MDRIYTNHCHGERRIHIEIDENEIEDLLDDLAGVDAPKAFTSTKDLLRILRESSSAFADDRSRDAQEATS' A
#
# COMPACT_ATOMS: atom_id res chain seq x y z
N MET A 1 -16.43 -7.28 8.66
CA MET A 1 -16.43 -7.94 7.35
C MET A 1 -16.05 -6.88 6.34
N ASP A 2 -14.76 -6.77 6.05
CA ASP A 2 -14.28 -5.74 5.14
C ASP A 2 -14.60 -6.12 3.70
N ARG A 3 -15.32 -5.23 3.03
CA ARG A 3 -15.70 -5.43 1.64
C ARG A 3 -14.46 -5.18 0.78
N ILE A 4 -13.86 -6.26 0.30
CA ILE A 4 -12.77 -6.17 -0.68
C ILE A 4 -13.39 -5.83 -2.03
N TYR A 5 -13.21 -4.59 -2.48
CA TYR A 5 -13.61 -4.16 -3.82
C TYR A 5 -12.47 -4.44 -4.80
N THR A 6 -12.69 -5.34 -5.76
CA THR A 6 -11.72 -5.63 -6.83
C THR A 6 -12.20 -5.08 -8.16
N ASN A 7 -11.39 -4.24 -8.80
CA ASN A 7 -11.59 -3.81 -10.19
C ASN A 7 -10.97 -4.90 -11.10
N HIS A 8 -11.75 -5.50 -12.00
CA HIS A 8 -11.35 -6.68 -12.77
C HIS A 8 -11.57 -6.48 -14.27
N CYS A 9 -10.56 -6.84 -15.07
CA CYS A 9 -10.64 -7.00 -16.52
C CYS A 9 -10.49 -8.48 -16.88
N HIS A 10 -11.39 -9.01 -17.72
CA HIS A 10 -11.41 -10.41 -18.11
C HIS A 10 -10.18 -10.77 -18.98
N GLY A 11 -9.45 -11.84 -18.60
CA GLY A 11 -8.30 -12.35 -19.35
C GLY A 11 -6.91 -12.00 -18.80
N GLU A 12 -6.84 -11.20 -17.73
CA GLU A 12 -5.55 -10.83 -17.11
C GLU A 12 -5.10 -11.87 -16.07
N ARG A 13 -3.78 -12.09 -15.97
CA ARG A 13 -3.19 -12.95 -14.91
C ARG A 13 -3.19 -12.17 -13.59
N ARG A 14 -3.68 -12.79 -12.51
CA ARG A 14 -3.80 -12.16 -11.19
C ARG A 14 -2.73 -12.65 -10.23
N ILE A 15 -2.18 -11.72 -9.45
CA ILE A 15 -1.44 -12.00 -8.21
C ILE A 15 -2.21 -11.31 -7.09
N HIS A 16 -2.53 -12.04 -6.01
CA HIS A 16 -3.00 -11.46 -4.76
C HIS A 16 -1.77 -11.33 -3.86
N ILE A 17 -1.56 -10.14 -3.32
CA ILE A 17 -0.49 -9.87 -2.35
C ILE A 17 -1.16 -9.27 -1.12
N GLU A 18 -0.97 -9.92 0.03
CA GLU A 18 -1.26 -9.35 1.35
C GLU A 18 0.09 -8.90 1.91
N ILE A 19 0.13 -7.69 2.46
CA ILE A 19 1.37 -7.06 2.94
C ILE A 19 1.07 -6.61 4.37
N ASP A 20 1.93 -7.02 5.31
CA ASP A 20 1.83 -6.56 6.69
C ASP A 20 2.10 -5.06 6.76
N GLU A 21 1.38 -4.33 7.62
CA GLU A 21 1.56 -2.87 7.73
C GLU A 21 2.99 -2.47 8.11
N ASN A 22 3.73 -3.34 8.79
CA ASN A 22 5.10 -3.11 9.21
C ASN A 22 6.11 -3.33 8.07
N GLU A 23 5.70 -4.02 6.99
CA GLU A 23 6.55 -4.30 5.83
C GLU A 23 6.35 -3.27 4.69
N ILE A 24 5.38 -2.38 4.81
CA ILE A 24 5.05 -1.40 3.76
C ILE A 24 6.21 -0.42 3.52
N GLU A 25 6.87 0.06 4.57
CA GLU A 25 8.01 0.98 4.46
C GLU A 25 9.21 0.29 3.80
N ASP A 26 9.55 -0.93 4.24
CA ASP A 26 10.64 -1.71 3.65
C ASP A 26 10.39 -1.95 2.15
N LEU A 27 9.15 -2.28 1.78
CA LEU A 27 8.77 -2.48 0.38
C LEU A 27 8.83 -1.17 -0.43
N LEU A 28 8.48 -0.03 0.16
CA LEU A 28 8.60 1.27 -0.49
C LEU A 28 10.07 1.63 -0.73
N ASP A 29 10.96 1.34 0.22
CA ASP A 29 12.41 1.56 0.10
C ASP A 29 13.02 0.67 -0.98
N ASP A 30 12.65 -0.61 -1.01
CA ASP A 30 13.06 -1.55 -2.07
C ASP A 30 12.60 -1.09 -3.46
N LEU A 31 11.42 -0.49 -3.54
CA LEU A 31 10.83 0.02 -4.78
C LEU A 31 11.21 1.47 -5.09
N ALA A 32 11.94 2.17 -4.23
CA ALA A 32 12.32 3.58 -4.43
C ALA A 32 13.17 3.78 -5.70
N GLY A 33 13.93 2.75 -6.11
CA GLY A 33 14.66 2.74 -7.38
C GLY A 33 13.80 2.59 -8.63
N VAL A 34 12.49 2.31 -8.47
CA VAL A 34 11.54 2.02 -9.54
C VAL A 34 10.78 3.27 -10.00
N ASP A 35 11.00 4.45 -9.38
CA ASP A 35 10.50 5.76 -9.85
C ASP A 35 11.11 6.23 -11.20
N ALA A 36 11.72 5.31 -11.95
CA ALA A 36 12.19 5.54 -13.30
C ALA A 36 11.01 5.94 -14.23
N PRO A 37 11.22 6.89 -15.16
CA PRO A 37 10.19 7.32 -16.11
C PRO A 37 9.57 6.17 -16.94
N LYS A 38 10.23 5.02 -16.98
CA LYS A 38 9.85 3.81 -17.72
C LYS A 38 9.06 2.78 -16.91
N ALA A 39 8.72 3.04 -15.64
CA ALA A 39 7.91 2.11 -14.87
C ALA A 39 6.53 1.89 -15.52
N PHE A 40 6.06 0.63 -15.49
CA PHE A 40 4.72 0.29 -15.95
C PHE A 40 3.66 1.02 -15.10
N THR A 41 2.50 1.33 -15.70
CA THR A 41 1.40 2.01 -14.99
C THR A 41 1.01 1.27 -13.71
N SER A 42 0.90 -0.06 -13.75
CA SER A 42 0.57 -0.88 -12.58
C SER A 42 1.58 -0.75 -11.44
N THR A 43 2.87 -0.55 -11.74
CA THR A 43 3.90 -0.33 -10.72
C THR A 43 3.72 1.03 -10.04
N LYS A 44 3.36 2.05 -10.81
CA LYS A 44 3.05 3.39 -10.27
C LYS A 44 1.78 3.35 -9.41
N ASP A 45 0.77 2.60 -9.85
CA ASP A 45 -0.46 2.39 -9.08
C ASP A 45 -0.20 1.65 -7.77
N LEU A 46 0.63 0.61 -7.81
CA LEU A 46 1.07 -0.10 -6.60
C LEU A 46 1.79 0.83 -5.63
N LEU A 47 2.78 1.60 -6.11
CA LEU A 47 3.50 2.58 -5.29
C LEU A 47 2.56 3.62 -4.66
N ARG A 48 1.57 4.10 -5.42
CA ARG A 48 0.55 5.02 -4.90
C ARG A 48 -0.25 4.37 -3.76
N ILE A 49 -0.74 3.15 -3.96
CA ILE A 49 -1.52 2.42 -2.95
C ILE A 49 -0.68 2.21 -1.68
N LEU A 50 0.57 1.77 -1.81
CA LEU A 50 1.48 1.55 -0.67
C LEU A 50 1.71 2.84 0.12
N ARG A 51 1.94 3.97 -0.56
CA ARG A 51 2.12 5.29 0.09
C ARG A 51 0.85 5.75 0.81
N GLU A 52 -0.32 5.59 0.18
CA GLU A 52 -1.62 5.91 0.80
C GLU A 52 -1.89 5.06 2.04
N SER A 53 -1.61 3.75 1.96
CA SER A 53 -1.75 2.82 3.08
C SER A 53 -0.79 3.14 4.23
N SER A 54 0.49 3.39 3.95
CA SER A 54 1.47 3.78 4.98
C SER A 54 1.00 5.01 5.77
N SER A 55 0.56 6.06 5.06
CA SER A 55 0.04 7.28 5.70
C SER A 55 -1.16 6.99 6.60
N ALA A 56 -2.11 6.17 6.14
CA ALA A 56 -3.29 5.83 6.91
C ALA A 56 -2.95 5.06 8.19
N PHE A 57 -2.00 4.11 8.13
CA PHE A 57 -1.55 3.38 9.31
C PHE A 57 -0.77 4.27 10.29
N ALA A 58 0.03 5.21 9.79
CA ALA A 58 0.73 6.18 10.64
C ALA A 58 -0.27 7.09 11.40
N ASP A 59 -1.33 7.53 10.72
CA ASP A 59 -2.38 8.35 11.33
C ASP A 59 -3.17 7.56 12.39
N ASP A 60 -3.48 6.30 12.13
CA ASP A 60 -4.21 5.44 13.08
C ASP A 60 -3.37 5.16 14.33
N ARG A 61 -2.09 4.80 14.17
CA ARG A 61 -1.14 4.66 15.29
C ARG A 61 -1.01 5.93 16.11
N SER A 62 -1.02 7.09 15.46
CA SER A 62 -0.95 8.39 16.14
C SER A 62 -2.20 8.69 16.97
N ARG A 63 -3.38 8.27 16.49
CA ARG A 63 -4.65 8.39 17.23
C ARG A 63 -4.69 7.45 18.42
N ASP A 64 -4.33 6.17 18.23
CA ASP A 64 -4.29 5.18 19.31
C ASP A 64 -3.35 5.59 20.45
N ALA A 65 -2.19 6.17 20.11
CA ALA A 65 -1.25 6.69 21.09
C ALA A 65 -1.83 7.85 21.93
N GLN A 66 -2.64 8.73 21.32
CA GLN A 66 -3.28 9.85 22.02
C GLN A 66 -4.39 9.36 22.96
N GLU A 67 -5.20 8.41 22.51
CA GLU A 67 -6.26 7.80 23.33
C GLU A 67 -5.70 7.03 24.52
N ALA A 68 -4.55 6.34 24.36
CA ALA A 68 -3.90 5.61 25.45
C ALA A 68 -3.29 6.50 26.55
N THR A 69 -3.11 7.80 26.28
CA THR A 69 -2.53 8.78 27.23
C THR A 69 -3.55 9.73 27.88
N SER A 70 -4.84 9.58 27.57
CA SER A 70 -5.96 10.36 28.12
C SER A 70 -6.70 9.62 29.23
#